data_AF-A0A3D4RSS8-F1
#
_entry.id   AF-A0A3D4RSS8-F1
#
_cell.length_a   1.000
_cell.length_b   1.000
_cell.length_c   1.000
_cell.angle_alpha   90.00
_cell.angle_beta   90.00
_cell.angle_gamma   90.00
#
_symmetry.space_group_name_H-M   'P 1'
#
loop_
_entity.id
_entity.type
_entity.pdbx_description
1 polymer ?
#
loop_
_entity_poly.entity_id
_entity_poly.type
_entity_poly.pdbx_seq_one_letter_code
_entity_poly.pdbx_strand_id
1 'polypeptide(L)'
;MSSLTLKNMPDDLLESLRQRAREQRRSLNNEAIMLLEKALAADALAPPASVVETERNAQLAAWERLGGRWPGGDAALNTLISDIVEARTEGREVDL
;
A
#
# COMPACT_ATOMS: atom_id res chain seq x y z
N MET A 1 -38.25 3.11 -8.84
CA MET A 1 -37.00 3.43 -8.13
C MET A 1 -36.87 2.48 -6.97
N SER A 2 -35.81 1.69 -6.93
CA SER A 2 -35.55 0.77 -5.83
C SER A 2 -35.05 1.56 -4.61
N SER A 3 -35.61 1.32 -3.43
CA SER A 3 -35.10 1.88 -2.19
C SER A 3 -34.29 0.82 -1.45
N LEU A 4 -33.15 1.23 -0.89
CA LEU A 4 -32.29 0.40 -0.05
C LEU A 4 -32.23 1.06 1.33
N THR A 5 -32.48 0.30 2.39
CA THR A 5 -32.33 0.76 3.77
C THR A 5 -31.17 0.04 4.42
N LEU A 6 -30.14 0.78 4.79
CA LEU A 6 -29.00 0.27 5.57
C LEU A 6 -29.34 0.40 7.06
N LYS A 7 -29.47 -0.74 7.75
CA LYS A 7 -29.70 -0.79 9.20
C LYS A 7 -28.38 -0.96 9.93
N ASN A 8 -28.32 -0.51 11.19
CA ASN A 8 -27.16 -0.66 12.08
C ASN A 8 -25.86 -0.05 11.51
N MET A 9 -25.96 1.06 10.79
CA MET A 9 -24.79 1.77 10.32
C MET A 9 -24.09 2.45 11.50
N PRO A 10 -22.77 2.24 11.69
CA PRO A 10 -22.02 2.94 12.72
C PRO A 10 -22.11 4.46 12.54
N ASP A 11 -22.30 5.20 13.62
CA ASP A 11 -22.47 6.65 13.57
C ASP A 11 -21.25 7.35 12.96
N ASP A 12 -20.05 6.87 13.28
CA ASP A 12 -18.79 7.37 12.72
C ASP A 12 -18.74 7.21 11.19
N LEU A 13 -19.29 6.11 10.67
CA LEU A 13 -19.33 5.83 9.24
C LEU A 13 -20.31 6.76 8.53
N LEU A 14 -21.47 6.98 9.15
CA LEU A 14 -22.47 7.92 8.64
C LEU A 14 -21.93 9.35 8.62
N GLU A 15 -21.20 9.78 9.66
CA GLU A 15 -20.63 11.13 9.67
C GLU A 15 -19.51 11.29 8.66
N SER A 16 -18.64 10.28 8.52
CA SER A 16 -17.63 10.24 7.46
C SER A 16 -18.26 10.35 6.07
N LEU A 17 -19.38 9.66 5.84
CA LEU A 17 -20.11 9.71 4.58
C LEU A 17 -20.73 11.10 4.33
N ARG A 18 -21.32 11.73 5.36
CA ARG A 18 -21.85 13.10 5.27
C ARG A 18 -20.76 14.11 4.98
N GLN A 19 -19.61 14.00 5.63
CA GLN A 19 -18.48 14.87 5.41
C GLN A 19 -17.99 14.78 3.97
N ARG A 20 -17.77 13.57 3.46
CA ARG A 20 -17.38 13.36 2.06
C ARG A 20 -18.44 13.89 1.08
N ALA A 21 -19.73 13.70 1.35
CA ALA A 21 -20.81 14.22 0.51
C ALA A 21 -20.78 15.76 0.44
N ARG A 22 -20.52 16.45 1.56
CA ARG A 22 -20.36 17.92 1.62
C ARG A 22 -19.16 18.39 0.81
N GLU A 23 -17.99 17.77 1.00
CA GLU A 23 -16.76 18.07 0.26
C GLU A 23 -16.96 17.94 -1.25
N GLN A 24 -17.67 16.88 -1.64
CA GLN A 24 -17.95 16.59 -3.05
C GLN A 24 -19.17 17.33 -3.59
N ARG A 25 -19.80 18.22 -2.81
CA ARG A 25 -20.99 19.01 -3.16
C ARG A 25 -22.12 18.18 -3.77
N ARG A 26 -22.40 17.01 -3.18
CA ARG A 26 -23.46 16.10 -3.62
C ARG A 26 -24.37 15.68 -2.47
N SER A 27 -25.56 15.17 -2.79
CA SER A 27 -26.45 14.62 -1.77
C SER A 27 -25.86 13.33 -1.17
N LEU A 28 -26.22 13.04 0.08
CA LEU A 28 -25.77 11.84 0.78
C LEU A 28 -26.12 10.56 0.01
N ASN A 29 -27.31 10.52 -0.60
CA ASN A 29 -27.74 9.39 -1.41
C ASN A 29 -26.86 9.20 -2.65
N ASN A 30 -26.51 10.28 -3.34
CA ASN A 30 -25.67 10.20 -4.53
C ASN A 30 -24.23 9.81 -4.20
N GLU A 31 -23.71 10.26 -3.04
CA GLU A 31 -22.41 9.78 -2.52
C GLU A 31 -22.47 8.28 -2.19
N ALA A 32 -23.52 7.82 -1.51
CA ALA A 32 -23.70 6.41 -1.18
C ALA A 32 -23.74 5.52 -2.45
N ILE A 33 -24.50 5.93 -3.46
CA ILE A 33 -24.58 5.21 -4.75
C ILE A 33 -23.22 5.15 -5.43
N MET A 34 -22.52 6.28 -5.53
CA MET A 34 -21.18 6.35 -6.17
C MET A 34 -20.15 5.46 -5.45
N LEU A 35 -20.21 5.37 -4.12
CA LEU A 35 -19.32 4.49 -3.36
C LEU A 35 -19.66 3.02 -3.56
N LEU A 36 -20.95 2.68 -3.62
CA LEU A 36 -21.38 1.32 -3.93
C LEU A 36 -20.95 0.90 -5.35
N GLU A 37 -21.13 1.78 -6.34
CA GLU A 37 -20.69 1.53 -7.72
C GLU A 37 -19.18 1.32 -7.80
N LYS A 38 -18.40 2.19 -7.11
CA LYS A 38 -16.94 2.04 -7.05
C LYS A 38 -16.51 0.76 -6.36
N ALA A 39 -17.14 0.37 -5.26
CA ALA A 39 -16.82 -0.85 -4.54
C ALA A 39 -17.09 -2.09 -5.41
N LEU A 40 -18.26 -2.13 -6.06
CA LEU A 40 -18.62 -3.23 -6.95
C LEU A 40 -17.73 -3.29 -8.20
N ALA A 41 -17.34 -2.15 -8.75
CA ALA A 41 -16.39 -2.10 -9.86
C ALA A 41 -14.98 -2.51 -9.44
N ALA A 42 -14.54 -2.11 -8.25
CA ALA A 42 -13.24 -2.52 -7.70
C ALA A 42 -13.19 -4.03 -7.46
N ASP A 43 -14.28 -4.63 -6.94
CA ASP A 43 -14.37 -6.08 -6.75
C ASP A 43 -14.41 -6.83 -8.10
N ALA A 44 -15.08 -6.26 -9.11
CA ALA A 44 -15.13 -6.84 -10.44
C ALA A 44 -13.79 -6.75 -11.21
N LEU A 45 -12.97 -5.73 -10.93
CA LEU A 45 -11.65 -5.56 -11.53
C LEU A 45 -10.50 -6.10 -10.66
N ALA A 46 -10.75 -6.42 -9.39
CA ALA A 46 -9.74 -7.00 -8.52
C ALA A 46 -9.38 -8.38 -9.06
N PRO A 47 -8.10 -8.60 -9.46
CA PRO A 47 -7.66 -9.96 -9.72
C PRO A 47 -7.90 -10.77 -8.45
N PRO A 48 -8.31 -12.04 -8.54
CA PRO A 48 -8.41 -12.87 -7.36
C PRO A 48 -7.09 -12.80 -6.61
N ALA A 49 -7.14 -12.84 -5.27
CA ALA A 49 -5.95 -12.64 -4.43
C ALA A 49 -4.75 -13.50 -4.91
N SER A 50 -5.02 -14.72 -5.37
CA SER A 50 -4.02 -15.62 -5.97
C SER A 50 -3.28 -15.04 -7.19
N VAL A 51 -3.93 -14.27 -8.05
CA VAL A 51 -3.31 -13.62 -9.21
C VAL A 51 -2.41 -12.47 -8.77
N VAL A 52 -2.87 -11.64 -7.83
CA VAL A 52 -2.04 -10.55 -7.25
C VAL A 52 -0.79 -11.11 -6.57
N GLU A 53 -0.93 -12.20 -5.83
CA GLU A 53 0.21 -12.88 -5.23
C GLU A 53 1.18 -13.45 -6.27
N THR A 54 0.64 -14.02 -7.35
CA THR A 54 1.44 -14.57 -8.45
C THR A 54 2.25 -13.47 -9.15
N GLU A 55 1.63 -12.34 -9.47
CA GLU A 55 2.29 -11.20 -10.11
C GLU A 55 3.37 -10.59 -9.21
N ARG A 56 3.06 -10.38 -7.92
CA ARG A 56 4.02 -9.91 -6.92
C ARG A 56 5.22 -10.85 -6.83
N ASN A 57 4.98 -12.17 -6.76
CA ASN A 57 6.06 -13.15 -6.68
C ASN A 57 6.89 -13.19 -7.97
N ALA A 58 6.24 -13.05 -9.13
CA ALA A 58 6.94 -12.95 -10.41
C ALA A 58 7.82 -11.70 -10.50
N GLN A 59 7.36 -10.57 -9.94
CA GLN A 59 8.11 -9.33 -9.87
C GLN A 59 9.32 -9.46 -8.92
N LEU A 60 9.15 -10.05 -7.74
CA LEU A 60 10.25 -10.34 -6.81
C LEU A 60 11.31 -11.24 -7.48
N ALA A 61 10.89 -12.32 -8.15
CA ALA A 61 11.80 -13.20 -8.87
C ALA A 61 12.52 -12.51 -10.03
N ALA A 62 11.88 -11.52 -10.69
CA ALA A 62 12.52 -10.71 -11.71
C ALA A 62 13.58 -9.78 -11.11
N TRP A 63 13.29 -9.16 -9.97
CA TRP A 63 14.24 -8.32 -9.24
C TRP A 63 15.43 -9.11 -8.71
N GLU A 64 15.21 -10.32 -8.18
CA GLU A 64 16.29 -11.22 -7.78
C GLU A 64 17.20 -11.58 -8.96
N ARG A 65 16.63 -11.84 -10.14
CA ARG A 65 17.40 -12.11 -11.36
C ARG A 65 18.20 -10.90 -11.83
N LEU A 66 17.65 -9.70 -11.72
CA LEU A 66 18.29 -8.47 -12.18
C LEU A 66 19.38 -7.99 -11.21
N GLY A 67 19.13 -8.08 -9.90
CA GLY A 67 20.07 -7.64 -8.87
C GLY A 67 21.32 -8.52 -8.76
N GLY A 68 21.25 -9.76 -9.27
CA GLY A 68 22.31 -10.74 -9.09
C GLY A 68 22.50 -11.11 -7.61
N ARG A 69 23.53 -11.89 -7.32
CA ARG A 69 23.94 -12.21 -5.95
C ARG A 69 25.28 -11.53 -5.67
N TRP A 70 25.42 -10.89 -4.51
CA TRP A 70 26.72 -10.39 -4.08
C TRP A 70 27.71 -11.58 -4.01
N PRO A 71 28.95 -11.45 -4.52
CA PRO A 71 29.94 -12.50 -4.39
C PRO A 71 30.17 -12.86 -2.93
N GLY A 72 29.94 -14.13 -2.56
CA GLY A 72 30.02 -14.59 -1.17
C GLY A 72 28.75 -14.40 -0.34
N GLY A 73 27.67 -13.89 -0.94
CA GLY A 73 26.36 -13.73 -0.30
C GLY A 73 26.31 -12.63 0.77
N ASP A 74 25.18 -12.54 1.45
CA ASP A 74 24.89 -11.50 2.44
C ASP A 74 25.88 -11.52 3.62
N ALA A 75 26.41 -12.70 3.96
CA ALA A 75 27.42 -12.84 5.00
C ALA A 75 28.73 -12.11 4.64
N ALA A 76 29.22 -12.28 3.41
CA ALA A 76 30.43 -11.59 2.94
C ALA A 76 30.20 -10.07 2.82
N LEU A 77 29.00 -9.66 2.44
CA LEU A 77 28.60 -8.25 2.42
C LEU A 77 28.64 -7.63 3.83
N ASN A 78 28.09 -8.32 4.83
CA ASN A 78 28.07 -7.84 6.21
C ASN A 78 29.48 -7.73 6.81
N THR A 79 30.37 -8.67 6.50
CA THR A 79 31.79 -8.58 6.87
C THR A 79 32.43 -7.34 6.25
N LEU A 80 32.24 -7.12 4.93
CA LEU A 80 32.79 -5.94 4.25
C LEU A 80 32.26 -4.62 4.83
N ILE A 81 30.97 -4.55 5.16
CA ILE A 81 30.38 -3.37 5.81
C ILE A 81 31.06 -3.12 7.16
N SER A 82 31.28 -4.17 7.95
CA SER A 82 31.94 -4.07 9.25
C SER A 82 33.38 -3.57 9.09
N ASP A 83 34.13 -4.15 8.15
CA ASP A 83 35.50 -3.74 7.85
C ASP A 83 35.57 -2.25 7.44
N ILE A 84 34.64 -1.79 6.59
CA ILE A 84 34.56 -0.38 6.17
C ILE A 84 34.24 0.53 7.37
N VAL A 85 33.30 0.11 8.23
CA VAL A 85 32.90 0.90 9.40
C VAL A 85 34.03 0.97 10.42
N GLU A 86 34.77 -0.12 10.65
CA GLU A 86 35.92 -0.15 11.56
C GLU A 86 37.10 0.66 11.01
N ALA A 87 37.33 0.61 9.70
CA ALA A 87 38.39 1.37 9.05
C ALA A 87 38.09 2.88 8.94
N ARG A 88 36.84 3.30 9.21
CA ARG A 88 36.46 4.71 9.09
C ARG A 88 37.02 5.53 10.25
N THR A 89 37.57 6.70 9.95
CA THR A 89 37.84 7.72 10.98
C THR A 89 36.52 8.33 11.46
N GLU A 90 36.40 8.67 12.74
CA GLU A 90 35.17 9.21 13.39
C GLU A 90 34.64 10.52 12.78
N GLY A 91 35.32 11.09 11.78
CA GLY A 91 34.98 12.36 11.18
C GLY A 91 35.33 13.52 12.10
N ARG A 92 34.99 14.73 11.69
CA ARG A 92 35.19 15.94 12.49
C ARG A 92 33.89 16.26 13.20
N GLU A 93 33.95 16.68 14.47
CA GLU A 93 32.74 17.17 15.14
C GLU A 93 32.18 18.39 14.40
N VAL A 94 30.89 18.34 14.09
CA VAL A 94 30.12 19.42 13.48
C VAL A 94 28.96 19.71 14.41
N ASP A 95 28.93 20.92 14.98
CA ASP A 95 27.82 21.41 15.79
C ASP A 95 26.74 21.94 14.83
N LEU A 96 25.57 21.28 14.79
CA LEU A 96 24.44 21.58 13.90
C LEU A 96 23.45 22.54 14.53
#